data_AF-A0A7C4B782-F1
#
_entry.id   AF-A0A7C4B782-F1
#
_cell.length_a   1.000
_cell.length_b   1.000
_cell.length_c   1.000
_cell.angle_alpha   90.00
_cell.angle_beta   90.00
_cell.angle_gamma   90.00
#
_symmetry.space_group_name_H-M   'P 1'
#
loop_
_entity.id
_entity.type
_entity.pdbx_description
1 polymer ?
#
loop_
_entity_poly.entity_id
_entity_poly.type
_entity_poly.pdbx_seq_one_letter_code
_entity_poly.pdbx_strand_id
1 'polypeptide(L)' 'MMKGMARALFITLGFEEKFAVRALTRHGLDKGDKITLVTGPRIDKVDKAINFISDFILKYYGGEVDLHVE' A
#
# COMPACT_ATOMS: atom_id res chain seq x y z
N MET A 1 23.75 5.00 -9.09
CA MET A 1 22.38 4.50 -9.32
C MET A 1 21.48 5.72 -9.51
N MET A 2 20.83 5.91 -10.65
CA MET A 2 19.85 7.01 -10.81
C MET A 2 18.74 6.81 -9.78
N LYS A 3 18.54 7.78 -8.89
CA LYS A 3 17.40 7.79 -7.96
C LYS A 3 16.15 7.98 -8.82
N GLY A 4 15.35 6.92 -9.01
CA GLY A 4 14.04 7.04 -9.63
C GLY A 4 13.22 8.11 -8.90
N MET A 5 12.45 8.90 -9.64
CA MET A 5 11.54 9.89 -9.05
C MET A 5 10.60 9.17 -8.09
N ALA A 6 10.53 9.61 -6.83
CA ALA A 6 9.61 9.06 -5.85
C ALA A 6 8.16 9.21 -6.35
N ARG A 7 7.41 8.11 -6.33
CA ARG A 7 6.04 8.05 -6.83
C ARG A 7 5.05 8.10 -5.68
N ALA A 8 3.85 8.60 -5.97
CA ALA A 8 2.71 8.52 -5.07
C ALA A 8 1.69 7.54 -5.66
N LEU A 9 1.32 6.52 -4.89
CA LEU A 9 0.28 5.55 -5.25
C LEU A 9 -0.94 5.75 -4.35
N PHE A 10 -2.09 6.04 -4.96
CA PHE A 10 -3.37 6.10 -4.28
C PHE A 10 -4.15 4.83 -4.60
N ILE A 11 -4.52 4.09 -3.55
CA ILE A 11 -5.22 2.81 -3.69
C ILE A 11 -6.48 2.87 -2.84
N THR A 12 -7.65 2.73 -3.47
CA THR A 12 -8.89 2.55 -2.73
C THR A 12 -8.91 1.17 -2.08
N LEU A 13 -9.17 1.10 -0.78
CA LEU A 13 -9.22 -0.17 -0.05
C LEU A 13 -10.56 -0.33 0.68
N GLY A 14 -11.27 -1.41 0.34
CA GLY A 14 -12.45 -1.87 1.04
C GLY A 14 -12.10 -3.02 2.00
N PHE A 15 -12.94 -4.05 2.03
CA PHE A 15 -12.72 -5.25 2.84
C PHE A 15 -11.96 -6.36 2.09
N GLU A 16 -11.55 -6.14 0.83
CA GLU A 16 -10.79 -7.12 0.04
C GLU A 16 -9.44 -6.54 -0.40
N GLU A 17 -8.38 -7.25 -0.06
CA GLU A 17 -6.98 -6.89 -0.30
C GLU A 17 -6.49 -7.25 -1.72
N LYS A 18 -7.17 -8.18 -2.41
CA LYS A 18 -6.67 -8.80 -3.66
C LYS A 18 -6.37 -7.80 -4.77
N PHE A 19 -7.11 -6.70 -4.83
CA PHE A 19 -6.90 -5.65 -5.82
C PHE A 19 -5.73 -4.74 -5.46
N ALA A 20 -5.59 -4.39 -4.18
CA ALA A 20 -4.44 -3.64 -3.69
C ALA A 20 -3.14 -4.44 -3.89
N VAL A 21 -3.11 -5.72 -3.52
CA VAL A 21 -1.97 -6.62 -3.77
C VAL A 21 -1.61 -6.67 -5.25
N ARG A 22 -2.61 -6.78 -6.13
CA ARG A 22 -2.39 -6.82 -7.59
C ARG A 22 -1.81 -5.50 -8.11
N ALA A 23 -2.29 -4.37 -7.62
CA ALA A 23 -1.75 -3.06 -8.00
C ALA A 23 -0.27 -2.93 -7.56
N LEU A 24 0.02 -3.25 -6.29
CA LEU A 24 1.37 -3.19 -5.72
C LEU A 24 2.36 -4.09 -6.48
N THR A 25 1.97 -5.33 -6.75
CA THR A 25 2.81 -6.29 -7.50
C THR A 25 2.99 -5.91 -8.96
N ARG A 26 1.95 -5.35 -9.61
CA ARG A 26 2.03 -4.91 -11.02
C ARG A 26 2.93 -3.70 -11.21
N HIS A 27 2.83 -2.72 -10.32
CA HIS A 27 3.54 -1.45 -10.47
C HIS A 27 4.92 -1.45 -9.79
N GLY A 28 5.15 -2.39 -8.88
CA GLY A 28 6.31 -2.39 -8.00
C GLY A 28 6.32 -1.19 -7.06
N LEU A 29 7.16 -1.25 -6.04
CA LEU A 29 7.47 -0.11 -5.18
C LEU A 29 8.98 0.05 -5.15
N ASP A 30 9.42 1.29 -5.15
CA ASP A 30 10.82 1.69 -5.02
C ASP A 30 11.02 2.53 -3.75
N LYS A 31 12.28 2.63 -3.32
CA LYS A 31 12.67 3.42 -2.15
C LYS A 31 12.14 4.85 -2.22
N GLY A 32 11.41 5.25 -1.19
CA GLY A 32 10.86 6.59 -1.04
C GLY A 32 9.49 6.79 -1.72
N ASP A 33 8.92 5.75 -2.32
CA ASP A 33 7.53 5.80 -2.77
C ASP A 33 6.58 5.99 -1.58
N LYS A 34 5.49 6.72 -1.85
CA LYS A 34 4.42 7.02 -0.90
C LYS A 34 3.15 6.32 -1.31
N ILE A 35 2.50 5.66 -0.37
CA ILE A 35 1.28 4.90 -0.59
C ILE A 35 0.19 5.48 0.30
N THR A 36 -0.94 5.82 -0.29
CA THR A 36 -2.12 6.26 0.44
C THR A 36 -3.25 5.26 0.20
N LEU A 37 -3.65 4.57 1.26
CA LEU A 37 -4.85 3.73 1.27
C LEU A 37 -6.04 4.63 1.55
N VAL A 38 -6.90 4.80 0.55
CA VAL A 38 -8.13 5.60 0.67
C VAL A 38 -9.27 4.65 1.05
N THR A 39 -9.83 4.84 2.22
CA THR A 39 -10.83 3.93 2.78
C THR A 39 -12.21 4.57 2.91
N GLY A 40 -13.24 3.72 2.90
CA GLY A 40 -14.58 4.13 3.37
C GLY A 40 -14.67 4.03 4.90
N PRO A 41 -15.87 3.91 5.48
CA PRO A 41 -16.01 3.68 6.92
C PRO A 41 -15.18 2.49 7.40
N ARG A 42 -14.34 2.74 8.42
CA ARG A 42 -13.47 1.72 9.03
C ARG A 42 -14.28 0.79 9.93
N ILE A 43 -14.64 -0.35 9.35
CA ILE A 43 -15.17 -1.52 10.07
C ILE A 43 -14.06 -2.55 10.25
N ASP A 44 -14.24 -3.53 11.13
CA ASP A 44 -13.24 -4.58 11.43
C ASP A 44 -12.65 -5.25 10.19
N LYS A 45 -13.44 -5.44 9.13
CA LYS A 45 -12.97 -6.05 7.89
C LYS A 45 -12.03 -5.14 7.10
N VAL A 46 -12.27 -3.84 7.08
CA VAL A 46 -11.39 -2.84 6.44
C VAL A 46 -10.08 -2.76 7.22
N ASP A 47 -10.15 -2.76 8.56
CA ASP A 47 -8.95 -2.74 9.41
C ASP A 47 -8.08 -3.97 9.22
N LYS A 48 -8.69 -5.15 9.08
CA LYS A 48 -7.97 -6.38 8.72
C LYS A 48 -7.30 -6.27 7.36
N ALA A 49 -7.97 -5.68 6.37
CA ALA A 49 -7.39 -5.45 5.05
C ALA A 49 -6.23 -4.45 5.08
N ILE A 50 -6.35 -3.34 5.84
CA ILE A 50 -5.27 -2.37 6.05
C ILE A 50 -4.05 -3.06 6.67
N ASN A 51 -4.25 -3.81 7.76
CA ASN A 51 -3.18 -4.52 8.44
C ASN A 51 -2.51 -5.54 7.51
N PHE A 52 -3.30 -6.31 6.77
CA PHE A 52 -2.77 -7.23 5.76
C PHE A 52 -1.90 -6.52 4.73
N ILE A 53 -2.34 -5.37 4.20
CA ILE A 53 -1.56 -4.61 3.21
C ILE A 53 -0.29 -4.03 3.82
N SER A 54 -0.35 -3.52 5.06
CA SER A 54 0.83 -3.06 5.80
C SER A 54 1.85 -4.18 5.97
N ASP A 55 1.42 -5.36 6.42
CA ASP A 55 2.27 -6.53 6.60
C ASP A 55 2.85 -7.03 5.26
N PHE A 56 2.04 -7.04 4.20
CA PHE A 56 2.46 -7.37 2.86
C PHE A 56 3.56 -6.42 2.37
N ILE A 57 3.37 -5.11 2.53
CA ILE A 57 4.35 -4.11 2.12
C ILE A 57 5.66 -4.30 2.90
N LEU A 58 5.58 -4.41 4.23
CA LEU A 58 6.75 -4.60 5.08
C LEU A 58 7.53 -5.87 4.71
N LYS A 59 6.81 -6.96 4.43
CA LYS A 59 7.41 -8.26 4.10
C LYS A 59 8.10 -8.26 2.73
N TYR A 60 7.50 -7.63 1.72
CA TYR A 60 7.97 -7.77 0.33
C TYR A 60 8.75 -6.56 -0.20
N TYR A 61 8.55 -5.37 0.38
CA TYR A 61 9.20 -4.12 -0.04
C TYR A 61 10.02 -3.46 1.08
N GLY A 62 9.98 -4.03 2.28
CA GLY A 62 10.71 -3.52 3.44
C GLY A 62 10.11 -2.24 4.02
N GLY A 63 10.86 -1.57 4.89
CA GLY A 63 10.47 -0.31 5.52
C GLY A 63 10.94 0.95 4.76
N GLU A 64 11.19 0.82 3.46
CA GLU A 64 11.72 1.93 2.63
C GLU A 64 10.64 2.73 1.89
N VAL A 65 9.38 2.42 2.17
CA VAL A 65 8.19 3.08 1.60
C VAL A 65 7.35 3.67 2.72
N ASP A 66 6.68 4.78 2.43
CA ASP A 66 5.84 5.49 3.39
C ASP A 66 4.37 5.12 3.15
N LEU A 67 3.70 4.56 4.16
CA LEU A 67 2.31 4.10 4.09
C LEU A 67 1.43 4.99 4.97
N HIS A 68 0.47 5.66 4.34
CA HIS A 68 -0.56 6.46 4.98
C HIS A 68 -1.95 5.87 4.73
N VAL A 69 -2.85 6.01 5.70
CA VAL A 69 -4.26 5.61 5.59
C VAL A 69 -5.14 6.83 5.76
N GLU A 70 -5.99 7.08 4.77
CA GLU A 70 -6.99 8.15 4.75
C GLU A 70 -8.40 7.59 4.93
#